data_AF-A0A972F931-F1
#
_entry.id   AF-A0A972F931-F1
#
_cell.length_a   1.000
_cell.length_b   1.000
_cell.length_c   1.000
_cell.angle_alpha   90.00
_cell.angle_beta   90.00
_cell.angle_gamma   90.00
#
_symmetry.space_group_name_H-M   'P 1'
#
loop_
_entity.id
_entity.type
_entity.pdbx_description
1 polymer ?
#
loop_
_entity_poly.entity_id
_entity_poly.type
_entity_poly.pdbx_seq_one_letter_code
_entity_poly.pdbx_strand_id
1 'polypeptide(L)'
;AMDIKASPENYPAAIGLKSFDLAPIRKSIELLKNSGVEYEFRTTLVKGIHEPEEMHEIGRLIEGAEEYYLQAFKDSGELLNAEGLEEFNEAEMREFLDIAKKYVKSVSLRGI
;
A
#
# COMPACT_ATOMS: atom_id res chain seq x y z
N ALA A 1 1.48 -0.32 -13.05
CA ALA A 1 1.40 -0.42 -11.58
C ALA A 1 1.22 0.97 -10.97
N MET A 2 0.33 1.14 -10.00
CA MET A 2 0.21 2.36 -9.18
C MET A 2 0.52 2.04 -7.72
N ASP A 3 1.35 2.87 -7.10
CA ASP A 3 1.77 2.69 -5.70
C ASP A 3 0.83 3.46 -4.76
N ILE A 4 0.12 2.74 -3.90
CA ILE A 4 -0.70 3.29 -2.80
C ILE A 4 0.19 3.39 -1.57
N LYS A 5 0.35 4.60 -1.04
CA LYS A 5 1.38 4.87 -0.04
C LYS A 5 1.01 4.52 1.40
N ALA A 6 -0.27 4.64 1.74
CA ALA A 6 -0.82 4.33 3.06
C ALA A 6 -2.35 4.45 2.97
N SER A 7 -3.04 4.31 4.11
CA SER A 7 -4.46 4.61 4.19
C SER A 7 -4.77 6.09 3.90
N PRO A 8 -6.02 6.47 3.60
CA PRO A 8 -6.40 7.87 3.41
C PRO A 8 -5.99 8.79 4.57
N GLU A 9 -6.15 8.35 5.81
CA GLU A 9 -5.80 9.18 6.97
C GLU A 9 -4.28 9.36 7.11
N ASN A 10 -3.52 8.28 6.88
CA ASN A 10 -2.07 8.25 7.07
C ASN A 10 -1.28 8.65 5.80
N TYR A 11 -1.96 8.84 4.67
CA TYR A 11 -1.34 9.19 3.38
C TYR A 11 -0.39 10.39 3.46
N PRO A 12 -0.74 11.52 4.12
CA PRO A 12 0.16 12.66 4.23
C PRO A 12 1.48 12.28 4.93
N ALA A 13 1.42 11.54 6.03
CA ALA A 13 2.60 11.15 6.79
C ALA A 13 3.52 10.24 5.96
N ALA A 14 2.93 9.27 5.24
CA ALA A 14 3.66 8.36 4.36
C ALA A 14 4.39 9.06 3.20
N ILE A 15 3.97 10.27 2.81
CA ILE A 15 4.63 11.09 1.78
C ILE A 15 5.39 12.29 2.35
N GLY A 16 5.58 12.34 3.68
CA GLY A 16 6.35 13.41 4.34
C GLY A 16 5.64 14.76 4.43
N LEU A 17 4.31 14.78 4.37
CA LEU A 17 3.48 15.98 4.47
C LEU A 17 2.61 15.97 5.72
N LYS A 18 2.27 17.16 6.23
CA LYS A 18 1.32 17.31 7.35
C LYS A 18 -0.13 17.11 6.94
N SER A 19 -0.44 17.39 5.67
CA SER A 19 -1.77 17.30 5.09
C SER A 19 -1.63 17.13 3.59
N PHE A 20 -2.55 16.37 2.98
CA PHE A 20 -2.54 16.14 1.55
C PHE A 20 -3.98 15.92 1.06
N ASP A 21 -4.34 16.56 -0.06
CA ASP A 21 -5.61 16.29 -0.73
C ASP A 21 -5.50 14.97 -1.51
N LEU A 22 -6.33 14.01 -1.14
CA LEU A 22 -6.39 12.67 -1.76
C LEU A 22 -7.18 12.63 -3.06
N ALA A 23 -7.86 13.71 -3.47
CA ALA A 23 -8.64 13.74 -4.70
C ALA A 23 -7.85 13.29 -5.95
N PRO A 24 -6.57 13.69 -6.15
CA PRO A 24 -5.78 13.20 -7.28
C PRO A 24 -5.50 11.70 -7.22
N ILE A 25 -5.30 11.13 -6.03
CA ILE A 25 -5.05 9.69 -5.84
C ILE A 25 -6.32 8.90 -6.19
N ARG A 26 -7.48 9.32 -5.67
CA ARG A 26 -8.77 8.72 -5.98
C ARG A 26 -9.07 8.79 -7.48
N LYS A 27 -8.79 9.92 -8.12
CA LYS A 27 -8.95 10.09 -9.56
C LYS A 27 -8.08 9.10 -10.35
N SER A 28 -6.82 8.92 -9.96
CA SER A 28 -5.92 7.95 -10.62
C SER A 28 -6.39 6.50 -10.43
N ILE A 29 -6.88 6.14 -9.24
CA ILE A 29 -7.46 4.82 -8.98
C ILE A 29 -8.64 4.56 -9.91
N GLU A 30 -9.59 5.50 -9.99
CA GLU A 30 -10.76 5.37 -10.86
C GLU A 30 -10.39 5.33 -12.35
N LEU A 31 -9.40 6.13 -12.77
CA LEU A 31 -8.90 6.08 -14.15
C LEU A 31 -8.33 4.70 -14.48
N LEU A 32 -7.52 4.11 -13.62
CA LEU A 32 -6.94 2.78 -13.85
C LEU A 32 -8.02 1.70 -13.87
N LYS A 33 -8.93 1.69 -12.89
CA LYS A 33 -10.03 0.72 -12.81
C LYS A 33 -10.91 0.73 -14.07
N ASN A 34 -11.12 1.91 -14.67
CA ASN A 34 -11.97 2.08 -15.86
C ASN A 34 -11.18 2.18 -17.18
N SER A 35 -9.86 2.00 -17.17
CA SER A 35 -9.01 2.23 -18.34
C SER A 35 -9.12 1.16 -19.42
N GLY A 36 -9.57 -0.05 -19.07
CA GLY A 36 -9.55 -1.22 -19.97
C GLY A 36 -8.15 -1.77 -20.26
N VAL A 37 -7.10 -1.26 -19.61
CA VAL A 37 -5.74 -1.82 -19.68
C VAL A 37 -5.44 -2.69 -18.47
N GLU A 38 -4.51 -3.61 -18.60
CA GLU A 38 -3.99 -4.36 -17.46
C GLU A 38 -3.25 -3.42 -16.50
N TYR A 39 -3.57 -3.52 -15.21
CA TYR A 39 -2.96 -2.73 -14.16
C TYR A 39 -2.81 -3.55 -12.88
N GLU A 40 -1.97 -3.05 -11.98
CA GLU A 40 -1.86 -3.54 -10.62
C GLU A 40 -1.76 -2.34 -9.68
N PHE A 41 -2.31 -2.48 -8.48
CA PHE A 41 -1.95 -1.64 -7.36
C PHE A 41 -0.81 -2.30 -6.57
N ARG A 42 -0.06 -1.49 -5.84
CA ARG A 42 1.00 -1.97 -4.96
C ARG A 42 1.12 -1.08 -3.74
N THR A 43 1.51 -1.67 -2.61
CA THR A 43 1.94 -0.93 -1.41
C THR A 43 3.26 -1.49 -0.93
N THR A 44 4.23 -0.62 -0.67
CA THR A 44 5.47 -1.00 0.04
C THR A 44 5.22 -0.87 1.52
N LEU A 45 5.11 -2.01 2.23
CA LEU A 45 4.84 -2.06 3.65
C LEU A 45 6.12 -1.82 4.45
N VAL A 46 6.09 -0.80 5.29
CA VAL A 46 7.20 -0.30 6.12
C VAL A 46 6.71 -0.19 7.55
N LYS A 47 7.38 -0.82 8.52
CA LYS A 47 7.08 -0.62 9.94
C LYS A 47 7.37 0.82 10.34
N GLY A 48 6.55 1.38 11.23
CA GLY A 48 6.60 2.79 11.60
C GLY A 48 5.87 3.72 10.63
N ILE A 49 5.45 3.21 9.46
CA ILE A 49 4.46 3.87 8.60
C ILE A 49 3.16 3.09 8.61
N HIS A 50 3.23 1.77 8.46
CA HIS A 50 2.06 0.91 8.25
C HIS A 50 1.69 0.10 9.49
N GLU A 51 0.40 -0.09 9.70
CA GLU A 51 -0.19 -1.05 10.65
C GLU A 51 -1.20 -1.99 9.95
N PRO A 52 -1.45 -3.22 10.44
CA PRO A 52 -2.39 -4.16 9.82
C PRO A 52 -3.78 -3.55 9.54
N GLU A 53 -4.27 -2.70 10.45
CA GLU A 53 -5.54 -2.01 10.33
C GLU A 53 -5.64 -1.15 9.06
N GLU A 54 -4.53 -0.58 8.58
CA GLU A 54 -4.55 0.25 7.36
C GLU A 54 -4.92 -0.56 6.11
N MET A 55 -4.70 -1.88 6.10
CA MET A 55 -5.11 -2.70 4.96
C MET A 55 -6.61 -2.76 4.78
N HIS A 56 -7.39 -2.56 5.84
CA HIS A 56 -8.83 -2.43 5.71
C HIS A 56 -9.21 -1.15 4.96
N GLU A 57 -8.49 -0.06 5.21
CA GLU A 57 -8.76 1.23 4.58
C GLU A 57 -8.21 1.32 3.16
N ILE A 58 -6.99 0.83 2.93
CA ILE A 58 -6.43 0.71 1.59
C ILE A 58 -7.29 -0.25 0.76
N GLY A 59 -7.64 -1.41 1.33
CA GLY A 59 -8.51 -2.39 0.67
C GLY A 59 -9.83 -1.77 0.21
N ARG A 60 -10.51 -1.00 1.06
CA ARG A 60 -11.71 -0.24 0.67
C ARG A 60 -11.43 0.82 -0.41
N LEU A 61 -10.30 1.51 -0.34
CA LEU A 61 -9.91 2.54 -1.30
C LEU A 61 -9.73 1.98 -2.72
N ILE A 62 -9.21 0.75 -2.84
CA ILE A 62 -8.98 0.07 -4.13
C ILE A 62 -9.92 -1.11 -4.36
N GLU A 63 -11.05 -1.16 -3.66
CA GLU A 63 -11.98 -2.29 -3.71
C GLU A 63 -12.43 -2.58 -5.15
N GLY A 64 -12.45 -3.86 -5.51
CA GLY A 64 -12.78 -4.32 -6.87
C GLY A 64 -11.64 -4.18 -7.88
N ALA A 65 -10.42 -3.87 -7.44
CA ALA A 65 -9.24 -4.01 -8.29
C ALA A 65 -8.98 -5.48 -8.66
N GLU A 66 -8.31 -5.70 -9.79
CA GLU A 66 -7.92 -7.04 -10.24
C GLU A 66 -6.70 -7.56 -9.46
N GLU A 67 -5.60 -6.80 -9.43
CA GLU A 67 -4.33 -7.22 -8.82
C GLU A 67 -3.82 -6.21 -7.79
N TYR A 68 -3.40 -6.69 -6.62
CA TYR A 68 -2.75 -5.90 -5.58
C TYR A 68 -1.52 -6.60 -5.01
N TYR A 69 -0.37 -5.93 -5.05
CA TYR A 69 0.89 -6.47 -4.54
C TYR A 69 1.32 -5.79 -3.25
N LEU A 70 1.57 -6.59 -2.21
CA LEU A 70 2.17 -6.12 -0.97
C LEU A 70 3.67 -6.40 -1.03
N GLN A 71 4.46 -5.34 -1.14
CA GLN A 71 5.90 -5.43 -1.23
C GLN A 71 6.52 -5.18 0.13
N ALA A 72 7.33 -6.11 0.63
CA ALA A 72 8.09 -5.88 1.85
C ALA A 72 9.13 -4.77 1.62
N PHE A 73 9.17 -3.79 2.51
CA PHE A 73 10.28 -2.86 2.59
C PHE A 73 11.57 -3.60 2.92
N LYS A 74 12.67 -3.21 2.26
CA LYS A 74 14.03 -3.68 2.52
C LYS A 74 14.93 -2.47 2.69
N ASP A 75 15.63 -2.42 3.81
CA ASP A 75 16.59 -1.34 4.02
C ASP A 75 17.85 -1.61 3.18
N SER A 76 18.12 -0.70 2.25
CA SER A 76 19.30 -0.74 1.40
C SER A 76 20.54 -0.16 2.08
N GLY A 77 20.37 0.48 3.24
CA GLY A 77 21.42 1.23 3.96
C GLY A 77 21.61 2.67 3.44
N GLU A 78 20.84 3.10 2.44
CA GLU A 78 20.92 4.43 1.82
C GLU A 78 19.71 5.33 2.16
N LEU A 79 18.88 4.93 3.13
CA LEU A 79 17.73 5.72 3.53
C LEU A 79 18.13 7.05 4.16
N LEU A 80 17.56 8.14 3.63
CA LEU A 80 17.61 9.44 4.27
C LEU A 80 16.63 9.44 5.45
N ASN A 81 17.16 9.49 6.67
CA ASN A 81 16.42 9.47 7.94
C ASN A 81 15.61 8.17 8.17
N ALA A 82 16.31 7.07 8.43
CA ALA A 82 15.73 5.75 8.68
C ALA A 82 15.16 5.55 10.09
N GLU A 83 15.19 6.56 10.97
CA GLU A 83 14.80 6.39 12.36
C GLU A 83 13.33 5.97 12.47
N GLY A 84 13.09 4.82 13.12
CA GLY A 84 11.75 4.25 13.29
C GLY A 84 11.19 3.51 12.07
N LEU A 85 11.97 3.33 11.00
CA LEU A 85 11.57 2.58 9.80
C LEU A 85 12.21 1.18 9.80
N GLU A 86 11.39 0.14 9.75
CA GLU A 86 11.88 -1.24 9.80
C GLU A 86 11.19 -2.17 8.79
N GLU A 87 11.78 -3.34 8.57
CA GLU A 87 11.22 -4.40 7.74
C GLU A 87 10.16 -5.21 8.50
N PHE A 88 9.05 -5.53 7.84
CA PHE A 88 8.15 -6.58 8.31
C PHE A 88 8.75 -7.96 8.05
N ASN A 89 8.57 -8.88 8.99
CA ASN A 89 8.88 -10.28 8.81
C ASN A 89 7.78 -11.00 8.00
N GLU A 90 8.05 -12.25 7.60
CA GLU A 90 7.11 -13.00 6.75
C GLU A 90 5.72 -13.21 7.41
N ALA A 91 5.67 -13.46 8.71
CA ALA A 91 4.41 -13.68 9.42
C ALA A 91 3.55 -12.41 9.45
N GLU A 92 4.17 -11.27 9.72
CA GLU A 92 3.51 -9.95 9.65
C GLU A 92 3.03 -9.69 8.22
N MET A 93 3.88 -9.88 7.20
CA MET A 93 3.48 -9.70 5.79
C MET A 93 2.27 -10.57 5.39
N ARG A 94 2.18 -11.81 5.90
CA ARG A 94 1.03 -12.69 5.67
C ARG A 94 -0.25 -12.19 6.34
N GLU A 95 -0.15 -11.51 7.47
CA GLU A 95 -1.31 -10.87 8.09
C GLU A 95 -1.88 -9.75 7.20
N PHE A 96 -1.03 -8.87 6.67
CA PHE A 96 -1.47 -7.84 5.70
C PHE A 96 -2.13 -8.46 4.47
N LEU A 97 -1.55 -9.56 3.95
CA LEU A 97 -2.09 -10.31 2.80
C LEU A 97 -3.52 -10.79 3.06
N ASP A 98 -3.76 -11.42 4.22
CA ASP A 98 -5.05 -12.02 4.54
C ASP A 98 -6.14 -10.97 4.80
N ILE A 99 -5.77 -9.79 5.27
CA ILE A 99 -6.69 -8.65 5.36
C ILE A 99 -7.03 -8.13 3.95
N ALA A 100 -6.02 -7.90 3.11
CA ALA A 100 -6.20 -7.32 1.78
C ALA A 100 -7.03 -8.21 0.82
N LYS A 101 -6.92 -9.54 0.94
CA LYS A 101 -7.72 -10.52 0.17
C LYS A 101 -9.23 -10.38 0.34
N LYS A 102 -9.69 -9.68 1.38
CA LYS A 102 -11.12 -9.42 1.61
C LYS A 102 -11.69 -8.38 0.64
N TYR A 103 -10.84 -7.60 -0.04
CA TYR A 103 -11.23 -6.42 -0.84
C TYR A 103 -10.82 -6.47 -2.31
N VAL A 104 -9.75 -7.20 -2.62
CA VAL A 104 -9.16 -7.28 -3.97
C VAL A 104 -9.13 -8.73 -4.43
N LYS A 105 -9.40 -8.95 -5.72
CA LYS A 105 -9.58 -10.28 -6.31
C LYS A 105 -8.32 -11.15 -6.24
N SER A 106 -7.17 -10.59 -6.58
CA SER A 106 -5.87 -11.24 -6.46
C SER A 106 -4.94 -10.36 -5.63
N VAL A 107 -4.37 -10.95 -4.58
CA VAL A 107 -3.37 -10.29 -3.73
C VAL A 107 -2.17 -11.19 -3.56
N SER A 108 -0.97 -10.64 -3.76
CA SER A 108 0.29 -11.38 -3.70
C SER A 108 1.36 -10.62 -2.94
N LEU A 109 2.23 -11.36 -2.26
CA LEU A 109 3.41 -10.80 -1.59
C LEU A 109 4.59 -10.72 -2.57
N ARG A 110 5.43 -9.67 -2.45
CA ARG A 110 6.69 -9.50 -3.19
C ARG A 110 7.82 -9.15 -2.22
N GLY A 111 9.02 -9.65 -2.48
CA GLY A 111 10.21 -9.34 -1.69
C GLY A 111 10.33 -10.08 -0.36
N ILE A 112 9.70 -11.26 -0.28
CA ILE A 112 9.81 -12.23 0.82
C ILE A 112 10.24 -13.59 0.27
#